data_AF-A0A661UEZ0-F1
#
_entry.id   AF-A0A661UEZ0-F1
#
_cell.length_a   1.000
_cell.length_b   1.000
_cell.length_c   1.000
_cell.angle_alpha   90.00
_cell.angle_beta   90.00
_cell.angle_gamma   90.00
#
_symmetry.space_group_name_H-M   'P 1'
#
loop_
_entity.id
_entity.type
_entity.pdbx_description
1 polymer ?
#
loop_
_entity_poly.entity_id
_entity_poly.type
_entity_poly.pdbx_seq_one_letter_code
_entity_poly.pdbx_strand_id
1 'polypeptide(L)'
;MRGDVYVLDANVFIEASRRYYAFDLVPKFWEILVEYASNGRILSIDRIRKELGRGKDDLAAWVEKDFRNAFASTDDKASMKAFK
;
A
#
# COMPACT_ATOMS: atom_id res chain seq x y z
N MET A 1 23.48 -2.11 -2.62
CA MET A 1 22.62 -3.00 -3.44
C MET A 1 21.29 -2.28 -3.62
N ARG A 2 20.84 -2.01 -4.86
CA ARG A 2 19.43 -1.65 -5.09
C ARG A 2 18.65 -2.95 -4.92
N GLY A 3 17.90 -3.07 -3.82
CA GLY A 3 16.94 -4.15 -3.67
C GLY A 3 15.74 -3.91 -4.59
N ASP A 4 15.09 -4.97 -5.02
CA ASP A 4 13.86 -4.86 -5.81
C ASP A 4 12.77 -4.17 -4.99
N VAL A 5 11.95 -3.37 -5.69
CA VAL A 5 10.78 -2.71 -5.11
C VAL A 5 9.54 -3.52 -5.48
N TYR A 6 8.77 -3.94 -4.47
CA TYR A 6 7.55 -4.70 -4.69
C TYR A 6 6.33 -3.78 -4.79
N VAL A 7 5.47 -4.03 -5.77
CA VAL A 7 4.20 -3.31 -5.94
C VAL A 7 3.08 -4.12 -5.30
N LEU A 8 2.42 -3.53 -4.31
CA LEU A 8 1.29 -4.16 -3.63
C LEU A 8 -0.02 -3.90 -4.38
N ASP A 9 -0.75 -4.98 -4.64
CA ASP A 9 -2.10 -4.95 -5.18
C ASP A 9 -3.15 -4.62 -4.10
N ALA A 10 -4.34 -4.15 -4.50
CA ALA A 10 -5.45 -3.89 -3.58
C ALA A 10 -5.76 -5.10 -2.69
N ASN A 11 -5.70 -6.33 -3.25
CA ASN A 11 -6.04 -7.54 -2.52
C ASN A 11 -5.14 -7.79 -1.31
N VAL A 12 -3.86 -7.37 -1.36
CA VAL A 12 -2.94 -7.50 -0.22
C VAL A 12 -3.50 -6.76 1.00
N PHE A 13 -4.00 -5.55 0.79
CA PHE A 13 -4.57 -4.73 1.84
C PHE A 13 -5.96 -5.23 2.28
N ILE A 14 -6.81 -5.59 1.33
CA ILE A 14 -8.20 -6.02 1.59
C ILE A 14 -8.23 -7.35 2.34
N GLU A 15 -7.45 -8.33 1.91
CA GLU A 15 -7.42 -9.65 2.55
C GLU A 15 -6.73 -9.59 3.92
N ALA A 16 -5.70 -8.75 4.06
CA ALA A 16 -5.07 -8.49 5.35
C ALA A 16 -6.09 -7.91 6.35
N SER A 17 -6.80 -6.82 5.99
CA SER A 17 -7.73 -6.15 6.91
C SER A 17 -8.95 -7.01 7.28
N ARG A 18 -9.40 -7.88 6.36
CA ARG A 18 -10.64 -8.66 6.56
C ARG A 18 -10.44 -10.04 7.19
N ARG A 19 -9.27 -10.67 7.01
CA ARG A 19 -9.11 -12.10 7.39
C ARG A 19 -8.04 -12.35 8.43
N TYR A 20 -6.83 -11.84 8.21
CA TYR A 20 -5.65 -12.32 8.94
C TYR A 20 -5.02 -11.26 9.84
N TYR A 21 -5.19 -9.98 9.50
CA TYR A 21 -4.49 -8.86 10.10
C TYR A 21 -5.42 -7.66 10.30
N ALA A 22 -6.58 -7.89 10.90
CA ALA A 22 -7.46 -6.80 11.33
C ALA A 22 -6.67 -5.78 12.19
N PHE A 23 -7.00 -4.50 12.06
CA PHE A 23 -6.22 -3.40 12.66
C PHE A 23 -6.13 -3.47 14.18
N ASP A 24 -7.21 -3.91 14.82
CA ASP A 24 -7.33 -4.11 16.27
C ASP A 24 -6.64 -5.39 16.75
N LEU A 25 -6.45 -6.38 15.87
CA LEU A 25 -5.81 -7.65 16.19
C LEU A 25 -4.29 -7.61 16.00
N VAL A 26 -3.81 -7.06 14.88
CA VAL A 26 -2.38 -7.09 14.51
C VAL A 26 -1.91 -5.71 14.01
N PRO A 27 -1.91 -4.66 14.86
CA PRO A 27 -1.52 -3.30 14.46
C PRO A 27 -0.09 -3.23 13.91
N LYS A 28 0.82 -4.06 14.45
CA LYS A 28 2.23 -4.11 14.02
C LYS A 28 2.41 -4.45 12.54
N PHE A 29 1.51 -5.24 11.95
CA PHE A 29 1.55 -5.56 10.52
C PHE A 29 1.47 -4.27 9.68
N TRP A 30 0.54 -3.40 10.01
CA TRP A 30 0.30 -2.14 9.30
C TRP A 30 1.43 -1.14 9.50
N GLU A 31 2.00 -1.06 10.71
CA GLU A 31 3.19 -0.25 10.99
C GLU A 31 4.40 -0.70 10.15
N ILE A 32 4.60 -2.01 10.02
CA ILE A 32 5.67 -2.58 9.20
C ILE A 32 5.46 -2.21 7.73
N LEU A 33 4.24 -2.25 7.19
CA LEU A 33 4.01 -1.81 5.81
C LEU A 33 4.46 -0.35 5.61
N VAL A 34 4.11 0.55 6.53
CA VAL A 34 4.55 1.95 6.48
C VAL A 34 6.08 2.05 6.50
N GLU A 35 6.75 1.28 7.35
CA GLU A 35 8.22 1.25 7.43
C GLU A 35 8.86 0.72 6.13
N TYR A 36 8.34 -0.36 5.55
CA TYR A 36 8.88 -0.89 4.30
C TYR A 36 8.67 0.09 3.15
N ALA A 37 7.55 0.82 3.15
CA ALA A 37 7.28 1.84 2.15
C ALA A 37 8.21 3.06 2.29
N SER A 38 8.44 3.53 3.51
CA SER A 38 9.35 4.66 3.76
C SER A 38 10.81 4.32 3.39
N ASN A 39 11.19 3.04 3.52
CA ASN A 39 12.47 2.52 3.07
C ASN A 39 12.52 2.20 1.56
N GLY A 40 11.47 2.50 0.80
CA GLY A 40 11.41 2.29 -0.65
C GLY A 40 11.41 0.82 -1.08
N ARG A 41 11.03 -0.10 -0.18
CA ARG A 41 11.00 -1.55 -0.45
C ARG A 41 9.66 -2.01 -1.03
N ILE A 42 8.60 -1.31 -0.67
CA ILE A 42 7.25 -1.55 -1.20
C ILE A 42 6.61 -0.23 -1.63
N LEU A 43 5.70 -0.30 -2.56
CA LEU A 43 4.79 0.78 -2.92
C LEU A 43 3.49 0.20 -3.47
N SER A 44 2.50 1.03 -3.70
CA SER A 44 1.35 0.70 -4.54
C SER A 44 1.14 1.82 -5.57
N ILE A 45 0.07 1.77 -6.35
CA ILE A 45 -0.21 2.77 -7.39
C ILE A 45 -1.43 3.62 -7.04
N ASP A 46 -1.46 4.85 -7.55
CA ASP A 46 -2.51 5.82 -7.28
C ASP A 46 -3.92 5.30 -7.60
N ARG A 47 -4.05 4.39 -8.58
CA ARG A 47 -5.31 3.70 -8.88
C ARG A 47 -5.81 2.86 -7.71
N ILE A 48 -4.92 2.14 -7.03
CA ILE A 48 -5.24 1.32 -5.85
C ILE A 48 -5.59 2.22 -4.67
N ARG A 49 -4.88 3.34 -4.48
CA ARG A 49 -5.27 4.35 -3.47
C ARG A 49 -6.71 4.81 -3.67
N LYS A 50 -7.08 5.17 -4.92
CA LYS A 50 -8.44 5.62 -5.27
C LYS A 50 -9.48 4.54 -5.02
N GLU A 51 -9.14 3.27 -5.23
CA GLU A 51 -10.02 2.14 -4.95
C GLU A 51 -10.24 1.96 -3.46
N LEU A 52 -9.17 1.85 -2.67
CA LEU A 52 -9.24 1.63 -1.22
C LEU A 52 -9.86 2.82 -0.49
N GLY A 53 -9.55 4.05 -0.91
CA GLY A 53 -10.08 5.28 -0.33
C GLY A 53 -11.58 5.51 -0.55
N ARG A 54 -12.25 4.73 -1.42
CA ARG A 54 -13.73 4.75 -1.54
C ARG A 54 -14.43 4.00 -0.41
N GLY A 55 -13.68 3.18 0.34
CA GLY A 55 -14.19 2.52 1.53
C GLY A 55 -14.58 3.52 2.62
N LYS A 56 -15.38 3.05 3.58
CA LYS A 56 -15.73 3.78 4.80
C LYS A 56 -15.34 2.95 6.03
N ASP A 57 -14.18 2.32 5.95
CA ASP A 57 -13.64 1.40 6.95
C ASP A 57 -12.25 1.84 7.41
N ASP A 58 -11.70 1.11 8.38
CA ASP A 58 -10.38 1.39 8.96
C ASP A 58 -9.26 1.32 7.92
N LEU A 59 -9.42 0.49 6.88
CA LEU A 59 -8.47 0.41 5.78
C LEU A 59 -8.45 1.71 4.98
N ALA A 60 -9.62 2.24 4.61
CA ALA A 60 -9.69 3.52 3.90
C ALA A 60 -9.08 4.67 4.73
N ALA A 61 -9.34 4.68 6.04
CA ALA A 61 -8.77 5.68 6.95
C ALA A 61 -7.24 5.57 7.04
N TRP A 62 -6.71 4.36 7.19
CA TRP A 62 -5.27 4.10 7.25
C TRP A 62 -4.55 4.46 5.94
N VAL A 63 -5.14 4.13 4.79
CA VAL A 63 -4.58 4.47 3.47
C VAL A 63 -4.34 5.97 3.33
N GLU A 64 -5.29 6.80 3.75
CA GLU A 64 -5.18 8.26 3.60
C GLU A 64 -4.32 8.91 4.67
N LYS A 65 -4.23 8.32 5.86
CA LYS A 65 -3.50 8.87 6.99
C LYS A 65 -2.03 8.45 7.00
N ASP A 66 -1.77 7.15 6.87
CA ASP A 66 -0.48 6.56 7.21
C ASP A 66 0.27 6.03 5.97
N PHE A 67 -0.44 5.63 4.92
CA PHE A 67 0.16 5.01 3.72
C PHE A 67 0.11 5.87 2.44
N ARG A 68 -0.41 7.09 2.53
CA ARG A 68 -0.69 7.96 1.36
C ARG A 68 0.53 8.26 0.49
N ASN A 69 1.72 8.34 1.08
CA ASN A 69 2.96 8.67 0.39
C ASN A 69 3.60 7.45 -0.32
N ALA A 70 3.06 6.25 -0.09
CA ALA A 70 3.57 5.02 -0.68
C ALA A 70 2.92 4.70 -2.05
N PHE A 71 2.13 5.61 -2.62
CA PHE A 71 1.46 5.41 -3.90
C PHE A 71 2.16 6.15 -5.04
N ALA A 72 2.68 5.40 -6.01
CA ALA A 72 3.27 5.93 -7.22
C ALA A 72 2.20 6.37 -8.22
N SER A 73 2.44 7.49 -8.91
CA SER A 73 1.56 7.97 -9.99
C SER A 73 1.67 7.06 -11.21
N THR A 74 0.52 6.66 -11.76
CA THR A 74 0.44 5.95 -13.04
C THR A 74 0.39 6.88 -14.26
N ASP A 75 0.19 8.18 -14.06
CA ASP A 75 0.23 9.19 -15.13
C ASP A 75 1.66 9.53 -15.58
N ASP A 76 2.67 9.14 -14.79
CA ASP A 76 4.06 9.20 -15.19
C ASP A 76 4.39 8.02 -16.12
N LYS A 77 4.40 8.31 -17.43
CA LYS A 77 4.79 7.37 -18.53
C LYS A 77 6.15 6.68 -18.32
N ALA A 78 6.95 7.10 -17.33
CA ALA A 78 8.23 6.50 -16.96
C ALA A 78 8.12 5.29 -16.00
N SER A 79 7.04 5.16 -15.24
CA SER A 79 6.97 4.24 -14.08
C SER A 79 6.55 2.80 -14.42
N MET A 80 6.16 2.53 -15.67
CA MET A 80 5.76 1.17 -16.12
C MET A 80 6.93 0.36 -16.71
N LYS A 81 8.15 0.91 -16.76
CA LYS A 81 9.32 0.22 -17.33
C LYS A 81 10.13 -0.62 -16.33
N ALA A 82 9.79 -0.57 -15.04
CA ALA A 82 10.58 -1.18 -13.96
C ALA A 82 10.01 -2.51 -13.41
N PHE A 83 8.86 -2.98 -13.91
CA PHE A 83 8.16 -4.14 -13.36
C PHE A 83 8.04 -5.31 -14.35
N LYS A 84 9.01 -5.46 -15.26
CA LYS A 84 9.04 -6.57 -16.23
C LYS A 84 10.06 -7.63 -15.83
#